data_AF-A0A1E4SDI9-F1
#
_entry.id   AF-A0A1E4SDI9-F1
#
_cell.length_a   1.000
_cell.length_b   1.000
_cell.length_c   1.000
_cell.angle_alpha   90.00
_cell.angle_beta   90.00
_cell.angle_gamma   90.00
#
_symmetry.space_group_name_H-M   'P 1'
#
loop_
_entity.id
_entity.type
_entity.pdbx_description
1 polymer ?
#
loop_
_entity_poly.entity_id
_entity_poly.type
_entity_poly.pdbx_seq_one_letter_code
_entity_poly.pdbx_strand_id
1 'polypeptide(L)'
;MILSKYSQITNNHSTRGLHPWPSSKDPTPYEIFDMEDGGKSTLEMNQQLKSTYLKYVKLYHPDVAHDVADKSGRILSGEAKRIRFDQIQNAYDILKDPRRRVAYNRYYNSKWDPHTLFDPGMREEFSKANFQAFRKAQSHRNAYSFNRNEQFWHAGTWEDYYRMKYKKEPPTKEEIDRNKIKILIGVVIFGALAFSLQFMMALERVNEYQHKTRVMNMKLMQDLRGDDANKLERMQHFLDTRRSTLAVKEDQRLLRKYAVKQVEKWDDDPN
;
A
#
# COMPACT_ATOMS: atom_id res chain seq x y z
N MET A 1 -58.25 -35.50 -44.37
CA MET A 1 -56.88 -35.20 -43.91
C MET A 1 -56.98 -34.17 -42.79
N ILE A 2 -57.15 -34.61 -41.55
CA ILE A 2 -57.33 -33.74 -40.39
C ILE A 2 -55.92 -33.47 -39.84
N LEU A 3 -55.34 -32.33 -40.23
CA LEU A 3 -54.08 -31.89 -39.64
C LEU A 3 -54.33 -31.50 -38.19
N SER A 4 -53.71 -32.30 -37.33
CA SER A 4 -53.71 -32.19 -35.89
C SER A 4 -53.25 -30.79 -35.44
N LYS A 5 -54.20 -29.97 -34.98
CA LYS A 5 -53.93 -28.78 -34.17
C LYS A 5 -53.63 -29.22 -32.73
N TYR A 6 -52.55 -29.97 -32.50
CA TYR A 6 -51.91 -29.90 -31.19
C TYR A 6 -51.19 -28.56 -31.14
N SER A 7 -51.89 -27.52 -30.64
CA SER A 7 -51.22 -26.32 -30.17
C SER A 7 -50.24 -26.78 -29.10
N GLN A 8 -48.95 -26.89 -29.41
CA GLN A 8 -47.94 -27.08 -28.41
C GLN A 8 -48.15 -25.98 -27.37
N ILE A 9 -48.51 -26.37 -26.15
CA ILE A 9 -48.69 -25.44 -25.04
C ILE A 9 -47.30 -24.91 -24.72
N THR A 10 -46.89 -23.87 -25.45
CA THR A 10 -45.61 -23.19 -25.21
C THR A 10 -45.77 -22.41 -23.92
N ASN A 11 -45.02 -22.83 -22.90
CA ASN A 11 -45.05 -22.13 -21.63
C ASN A 11 -44.20 -20.86 -21.80
N ASN A 12 -44.86 -19.70 -21.75
CA ASN A 12 -44.21 -18.41 -21.96
C ASN A 12 -44.26 -17.57 -20.69
N HIS A 13 -43.33 -16.63 -20.54
CA HIS A 13 -43.27 -15.73 -19.38
C HIS A 13 -44.59 -14.96 -19.18
N SER A 14 -45.20 -14.48 -20.26
CA SER A 14 -46.49 -13.76 -20.25
C SER A 14 -47.62 -14.58 -19.64
N THR A 15 -47.69 -15.88 -19.93
CA THR A 15 -48.75 -16.77 -19.41
C THR A 15 -48.75 -16.91 -17.89
N ARG A 16 -47.61 -16.65 -17.24
CA ARG A 16 -47.44 -16.74 -15.78
C ARG A 16 -47.33 -15.38 -15.11
N GLY A 17 -47.54 -14.29 -15.86
CA GLY A 17 -47.34 -12.92 -15.39
C GLY A 17 -45.90 -12.70 -14.92
N LEU A 18 -44.93 -13.25 -15.65
CA LEU A 18 -43.51 -13.01 -15.46
C LEU A 18 -43.05 -11.97 -16.49
N HIS A 19 -42.12 -11.10 -16.11
CA HIS A 19 -41.52 -10.18 -17.06
C HIS A 19 -40.64 -10.95 -18.07
N PRO A 20 -40.38 -10.39 -19.25
CA PRO A 20 -39.57 -11.05 -20.28
C PRO A 20 -38.10 -11.24 -19.83
N TRP A 21 -37.51 -12.42 -20.03
CA TRP A 21 -36.13 -12.74 -19.59
C TRP A 21 -35.10 -11.67 -20.00
N PRO A 22 -34.16 -11.25 -19.13
CA PRO A 22 -33.20 -10.20 -19.45
C PRO A 22 -32.29 -10.56 -20.66
N SER A 23 -31.97 -9.56 -21.48
CA SER A 23 -31.12 -9.72 -22.68
C SER A 23 -29.63 -9.56 -22.37
N SER A 24 -29.28 -9.16 -21.14
CA SER A 24 -27.91 -9.03 -20.66
C SER A 24 -27.24 -10.42 -20.63
N LYS A 25 -25.94 -10.46 -20.98
CA LYS A 25 -25.14 -11.69 -20.95
C LYS A 25 -25.06 -12.27 -19.53
N ASP A 26 -24.90 -11.41 -18.54
CA ASP A 26 -24.85 -11.74 -17.12
C ASP A 26 -25.92 -10.94 -16.38
N PRO A 27 -27.18 -11.42 -16.36
CA PRO A 27 -28.27 -10.68 -15.78
C PRO A 27 -28.14 -10.58 -14.26
N THR A 28 -28.43 -9.41 -13.73
CA THR A 28 -28.37 -9.19 -12.28
C THR A 28 -29.54 -9.90 -11.58
N PRO A 29 -29.44 -10.26 -10.29
CA PRO A 29 -30.56 -10.80 -9.53
C PRO A 29 -31.80 -9.89 -9.57
N TYR A 30 -31.58 -8.57 -9.56
CA TYR A 30 -32.65 -7.58 -9.69
C TYR A 30 -33.31 -7.58 -11.07
N GLU A 31 -32.52 -7.72 -12.14
CA GLU A 31 -33.03 -7.89 -13.50
C GLU A 31 -33.81 -9.20 -13.69
N ILE A 32 -33.36 -10.31 -13.08
CA ILE A 32 -34.02 -11.62 -13.18
C ILE A 32 -35.38 -11.65 -12.48
N PHE A 33 -35.57 -10.82 -11.45
CA PHE A 33 -36.82 -10.78 -10.68
C PHE A 33 -37.67 -9.54 -10.95
N ASP A 34 -37.17 -8.59 -11.75
CA ASP A 34 -37.79 -7.29 -12.02
C ASP A 34 -38.17 -6.56 -10.72
N MET A 35 -37.16 -6.41 -9.87
CA MET A 35 -37.29 -5.78 -8.55
C MET A 35 -36.34 -4.60 -8.42
N GLU A 36 -36.83 -3.52 -7.83
CA GLU A 36 -36.00 -2.38 -7.42
C GLU A 36 -35.58 -2.50 -5.95
N ASP A 37 -34.35 -2.08 -5.65
CA ASP A 37 -33.75 -2.20 -4.31
C ASP A 37 -34.30 -1.17 -3.29
N GLY A 38 -35.00 -0.12 -3.74
CA GLY A 38 -35.24 1.11 -2.95
C GLY A 38 -36.69 1.45 -2.57
N GLY A 39 -37.69 0.66 -2.97
CA GLY A 39 -39.10 1.09 -2.88
C GLY A 39 -40.02 0.34 -1.91
N LYS A 40 -39.62 -0.85 -1.42
CA LYS A 40 -40.53 -1.77 -0.71
C LYS A 40 -39.97 -2.19 0.65
N SER A 41 -40.85 -2.50 1.59
CA SER A 41 -40.42 -3.09 2.86
C SER A 41 -39.75 -4.45 2.63
N THR A 42 -38.83 -4.85 3.51
CA THR A 42 -38.13 -6.15 3.39
C THR A 42 -39.10 -7.32 3.33
N LEU A 43 -40.22 -7.23 4.03
CA LEU A 43 -41.24 -8.26 4.09
C LEU A 43 -42.02 -8.39 2.78
N GLU A 44 -42.48 -7.27 2.21
CA GLU A 44 -43.15 -7.25 0.89
C GLU A 44 -42.21 -7.75 -0.20
N MET A 45 -40.94 -7.32 -0.18
CA MET A 45 -39.94 -7.78 -1.14
C MET A 45 -39.76 -9.30 -1.05
N ASN A 46 -39.68 -9.86 0.17
CA ASN A 46 -39.51 -11.30 0.36
C ASN A 46 -40.74 -12.11 -0.10
N GLN A 47 -41.95 -11.58 0.12
CA GLN A 47 -43.18 -12.20 -0.37
C GLN A 47 -43.24 -12.20 -1.90
N GLN A 48 -42.98 -11.05 -2.52
CA GLN A 48 -42.93 -10.93 -3.97
C GLN A 48 -41.86 -11.86 -4.54
N LEU A 49 -40.65 -11.86 -3.97
CA LEU A 49 -39.52 -12.70 -4.38
C LEU A 49 -39.89 -14.18 -4.35
N LYS A 50 -40.50 -14.65 -3.26
CA LYS A 50 -40.94 -16.05 -3.13
C LYS A 50 -42.00 -16.39 -4.17
N SER A 51 -43.00 -15.54 -4.37
CA SER A 51 -44.07 -15.79 -5.34
C SER A 51 -43.55 -15.86 -6.78
N THR A 52 -42.66 -14.94 -7.17
CA THR A 52 -42.03 -14.92 -8.49
C THR A 52 -41.09 -16.11 -8.68
N TYR A 53 -40.31 -16.45 -7.65
CA TYR A 53 -39.44 -17.63 -7.68
C TYR A 53 -40.21 -18.92 -7.92
N LEU A 54 -41.34 -19.15 -7.24
CA LEU A 54 -42.17 -20.33 -7.46
C LEU A 54 -42.70 -20.41 -8.90
N LYS A 55 -43.04 -19.27 -9.52
CA LYS A 55 -43.46 -19.23 -10.93
C LYS A 55 -42.31 -19.62 -11.87
N TYR A 56 -41.10 -19.12 -11.60
CA TYR A 56 -39.90 -19.47 -12.37
C TYR A 56 -39.50 -20.93 -12.22
N VAL A 57 -39.50 -21.47 -11.00
CA VAL A 57 -39.20 -22.89 -10.75
C VAL A 57 -40.16 -23.75 -11.55
N LYS A 58 -41.47 -23.51 -11.47
CA LYS A 58 -42.45 -24.27 -12.26
C LYS A 58 -42.26 -24.14 -13.79
N LEU A 59 -41.54 -23.11 -14.27
CA LEU A 59 -41.33 -22.86 -15.69
C LEU A 59 -40.03 -23.50 -16.19
N TYR A 60 -38.98 -23.47 -15.38
CA TYR A 60 -37.61 -23.85 -15.76
C TYR A 60 -37.07 -25.10 -15.04
N HIS A 61 -37.87 -25.76 -14.18
CA HIS A 61 -37.44 -26.97 -13.49
C HIS A 61 -37.03 -28.07 -14.48
N PRO A 62 -35.84 -28.67 -14.34
CA PRO A 62 -35.33 -29.66 -15.30
C PRO A 62 -36.25 -30.87 -15.49
N ASP A 63 -36.95 -31.30 -14.42
CA ASP A 63 -37.77 -32.53 -14.46
C ASP A 63 -39.23 -32.29 -14.89
N VAL A 64 -39.70 -31.04 -14.94
CA VAL A 64 -41.13 -30.70 -15.14
C VAL A 64 -41.35 -29.78 -16.33
N ALA A 65 -40.33 -29.02 -16.73
CA ALA A 65 -40.45 -28.00 -17.77
C ALA A 65 -40.64 -28.63 -19.16
N HIS A 66 -41.78 -28.29 -19.79
CA HIS A 66 -42.03 -28.55 -21.21
C HIS A 66 -41.26 -27.52 -22.07
N ASP A 67 -41.51 -27.48 -23.37
CA ASP A 67 -40.93 -26.48 -24.25
C ASP A 67 -41.32 -25.05 -23.83
N VAL A 68 -40.29 -24.30 -23.42
CA VAL A 68 -40.37 -22.90 -23.02
C VAL A 68 -39.95 -22.08 -24.23
N ALA A 69 -40.82 -21.20 -24.71
CA ALA A 69 -40.45 -20.30 -25.80
C ALA A 69 -39.83 -19.01 -25.24
N ASP A 70 -38.78 -18.55 -25.91
CA ASP A 70 -38.19 -17.25 -25.61
C ASP A 70 -39.05 -16.09 -26.17
N LYS A 71 -38.64 -14.84 -25.93
CA LYS A 71 -39.33 -13.65 -26.47
C LYS A 71 -39.55 -13.72 -27.99
N SER A 72 -38.63 -14.35 -28.71
CA SER A 72 -38.70 -14.53 -30.18
C SER A 72 -39.56 -15.73 -30.61
N GLY A 73 -40.26 -16.39 -29.70
CA GLY A 73 -41.08 -17.58 -29.97
C GLY A 73 -40.26 -18.84 -30.26
N ARG A 74 -38.94 -18.80 -30.12
CA ARG A 74 -38.06 -19.96 -30.31
C ARG A 74 -38.04 -20.81 -29.06
N ILE A 75 -38.17 -22.12 -29.21
CA ILE A 75 -38.06 -23.08 -28.12
C ILE A 75 -36.63 -23.07 -27.59
N LEU A 76 -36.48 -22.92 -26.28
CA LEU A 76 -35.18 -22.97 -25.60
C LEU A 76 -34.64 -24.40 -25.60
N SER A 77 -33.36 -24.54 -25.93
CA SER A 77 -32.61 -25.78 -25.71
C SER A 77 -32.65 -26.18 -24.23
N GLY A 78 -32.61 -27.48 -23.93
CA GLY A 78 -32.55 -28.00 -22.55
C GLY A 78 -31.39 -27.43 -21.74
N GLU A 79 -30.23 -27.22 -22.38
CA GLU A 79 -29.07 -26.58 -21.76
C GLU A 79 -29.35 -25.13 -21.36
N ALA A 80 -29.98 -24.35 -22.26
CA ALA A 80 -30.34 -22.96 -21.98
C ALA A 80 -31.38 -22.86 -20.84
N LYS A 81 -32.34 -23.80 -20.77
CA LYS A 81 -33.29 -23.89 -19.65
C LYS A 81 -32.54 -24.14 -18.33
N ARG A 82 -31.56 -25.04 -18.33
CA ARG A 82 -30.75 -25.35 -17.15
C ARG A 82 -29.94 -24.15 -16.68
N ILE A 83 -29.27 -23.45 -17.59
CA ILE A 83 -28.52 -22.23 -17.27
C ILE A 83 -29.42 -21.18 -16.63
N ARG A 84 -30.61 -20.94 -17.22
CA ARG A 84 -31.59 -19.99 -16.66
C ARG A 84 -32.06 -20.42 -15.27
N PHE A 85 -32.30 -21.70 -15.06
CA PHE A 85 -32.68 -22.24 -13.75
C PHE A 85 -31.59 -22.00 -12.69
N ASP A 86 -30.33 -22.30 -13.02
CA ASP A 86 -29.20 -22.09 -12.10
C ASP A 86 -29.02 -20.59 -11.78
N GLN A 87 -29.24 -19.70 -12.76
CA GLN A 87 -29.25 -18.25 -12.56
C GLN A 87 -30.39 -17.78 -11.64
N ILE A 88 -31.62 -18.30 -11.83
CA ILE A 88 -32.77 -18.01 -10.98
C ILE A 88 -32.49 -18.45 -9.53
N GLN A 89 -31.92 -19.64 -9.36
CA GLN A 89 -31.60 -20.18 -8.04
C GLN A 89 -30.58 -19.31 -7.32
N ASN A 90 -29.48 -18.96 -7.99
CA ASN A 90 -28.45 -18.09 -7.43
C ASN A 90 -29.02 -16.70 -7.09
N ALA A 91 -29.78 -16.10 -8.00
CA ALA A 91 -30.44 -14.82 -7.76
C ALA A 91 -31.39 -14.85 -6.55
N TYR A 92 -32.16 -15.93 -6.39
CA TYR A 92 -33.02 -16.12 -5.23
C TYR A 92 -32.21 -16.21 -3.92
N ASP A 93 -31.13 -16.99 -3.92
CA ASP A 93 -30.30 -17.19 -2.74
C ASP A 93 -29.55 -15.91 -2.31
N ILE A 94 -29.24 -15.02 -3.25
CA ILE A 94 -28.68 -13.69 -2.96
C ILE A 94 -29.76 -12.77 -2.37
N LEU A 95 -30.92 -12.69 -3.02
CA LEU A 95 -31.96 -11.74 -2.64
C LEU A 95 -32.71 -12.15 -1.38
N LYS A 96 -32.83 -13.45 -1.08
CA LYS A 96 -33.57 -13.97 0.09
C LYS A 96 -32.99 -13.50 1.43
N ASP A 97 -31.66 -13.51 1.57
CA ASP A 97 -30.99 -13.09 2.80
C ASP A 97 -30.69 -11.58 2.75
N PRO A 98 -31.23 -10.76 3.69
CA PRO A 98 -30.94 -9.34 3.76
C PRO A 98 -29.44 -9.01 3.82
N ARG A 99 -28.64 -9.85 4.50
CA ARG A 99 -27.18 -9.63 4.61
C ARG A 99 -26.49 -9.85 3.28
N ARG A 100 -26.82 -10.95 2.59
CA ARG A 100 -26.29 -11.26 1.24
C ARG A 100 -26.73 -10.22 0.22
N ARG A 101 -27.97 -9.74 0.31
CA ARG A 101 -28.50 -8.64 -0.51
C ARG A 101 -27.68 -7.36 -0.36
N VAL A 102 -27.46 -6.91 0.88
CA VAL A 102 -26.61 -5.72 1.14
C VAL A 102 -25.19 -5.93 0.65
N ALA A 103 -24.61 -7.11 0.87
CA ALA A 103 -23.28 -7.46 0.38
C ALA A 103 -23.21 -7.42 -1.16
N TYR A 104 -24.23 -7.95 -1.84
CA TYR A 104 -24.33 -7.92 -3.30
C TYR A 104 -24.49 -6.49 -3.82
N ASN A 105 -25.30 -5.66 -3.17
CA ASN A 105 -25.49 -4.26 -3.57
C ASN A 105 -24.19 -3.47 -3.43
N ARG A 106 -23.40 -3.74 -2.39
CA ARG A 106 -22.06 -3.16 -2.26
C ARG A 106 -21.16 -3.58 -3.42
N TYR A 107 -21.18 -4.85 -3.82
CA TYR A 107 -20.42 -5.35 -4.96
C TYR A 107 -20.88 -4.71 -6.27
N TYR A 108 -22.18 -4.71 -6.55
CA TYR A 108 -22.77 -4.17 -7.78
C TYR A 108 -22.52 -2.66 -7.92
N ASN A 109 -22.68 -1.91 -6.83
CA ASN A 109 -22.42 -0.47 -6.78
C ASN A 109 -20.94 -0.13 -6.57
N SER A 110 -20.04 -1.12 -6.52
CA SER A 110 -18.62 -0.86 -6.27
C SER A 110 -17.89 -0.26 -7.46
N LYS A 111 -18.55 0.05 -8.59
CA LYS A 111 -17.90 0.56 -9.81
C LYS A 111 -16.79 1.57 -9.49
N TRP A 112 -15.62 1.36 -10.10
CA TRP A 112 -14.43 2.19 -9.88
C TRP A 112 -14.76 3.63 -10.23
N ASP A 113 -14.82 4.50 -9.23
CA ASP A 113 -14.94 5.93 -9.40
C ASP A 113 -13.58 6.57 -9.08
N PRO A 114 -12.86 7.08 -10.10
CA PRO A 114 -11.59 7.78 -9.93
C PRO A 114 -11.68 8.99 -8.98
N HIS A 115 -12.88 9.54 -8.72
CA HIS A 115 -13.07 10.66 -7.81
C HIS A 115 -13.23 10.24 -6.34
N THR A 116 -13.36 8.94 -6.06
CA THR A 116 -13.46 8.39 -4.69
C THR A 116 -12.13 7.82 -4.18
N LEU A 117 -11.02 8.27 -4.78
CA LEU A 117 -9.68 7.87 -4.34
C LEU A 117 -9.50 8.26 -2.87
N PHE A 118 -9.34 7.23 -2.04
CA PHE A 118 -8.86 7.37 -0.67
C PHE A 118 -7.57 8.18 -0.70
N ASP A 119 -7.61 9.44 -0.25
CA ASP A 119 -6.42 10.26 -0.04
C ASP A 119 -5.78 9.86 1.30
N PRO A 120 -4.63 9.16 1.31
CA PRO A 120 -3.95 8.77 2.54
C PRO A 120 -3.45 9.96 3.36
N GLY A 121 -3.41 11.17 2.77
CA GLY A 121 -2.97 12.41 3.39
C GLY A 121 -4.09 13.23 4.06
N MET A 122 -5.36 12.87 3.86
CA MET A 122 -6.47 13.54 4.53
C MET A 122 -6.49 13.18 6.02
N ARG A 123 -6.18 14.17 6.88
CA ARG A 123 -6.27 14.11 8.35
C ARG A 123 -7.71 14.04 8.86
N GLU A 124 -8.61 13.36 8.15
CA GLU A 124 -9.95 13.15 8.66
C GLU A 124 -9.97 11.97 9.63
N GLU A 125 -10.75 12.13 10.69
CA GLU A 125 -11.03 11.06 11.65
C GLU A 125 -11.55 9.81 10.92
N PHE A 126 -11.32 8.64 11.53
CA PHE A 126 -11.77 7.37 10.97
C PHE A 126 -13.31 7.34 10.86
N SER A 127 -13.82 7.68 9.67
CA SER A 127 -15.25 7.69 9.35
C SER A 127 -15.65 6.42 8.59
N LYS A 128 -16.93 6.05 8.71
CA LYS A 128 -17.52 4.95 7.92
C LYS A 128 -17.35 5.16 6.41
N ALA A 129 -17.35 6.41 5.95
CA ALA A 129 -17.12 6.76 4.54
C ALA A 129 -15.69 6.39 4.09
N ASN A 130 -14.68 6.73 4.89
CA ASN A 130 -13.27 6.46 4.59
C ASN A 130 -13.00 4.95 4.56
N PHE A 131 -13.62 4.19 5.46
CA PHE A 131 -13.55 2.72 5.45
C PHE A 131 -14.21 2.12 4.19
N GLN A 132 -15.35 2.66 3.75
CA GLN A 132 -15.99 2.21 2.51
C GLN A 132 -15.13 2.53 1.28
N ALA A 133 -14.51 3.70 1.21
CA ALA A 133 -13.59 4.07 0.13
C ALA A 133 -12.36 3.13 0.10
N PHE A 134 -11.72 2.89 1.24
CA PHE A 134 -10.62 1.92 1.37
C PHE A 134 -11.03 0.52 0.89
N ARG A 135 -12.21 0.05 1.30
CA ARG A 135 -12.73 -1.25 0.86
C ARG A 135 -12.97 -1.32 -0.63
N LYS A 136 -13.60 -0.30 -1.23
CA LYS A 136 -13.79 -0.22 -2.68
C LYS A 136 -12.44 -0.26 -3.40
N ALA A 137 -11.47 0.52 -2.95
CA ALA A 137 -10.13 0.50 -3.53
C ALA A 137 -9.50 -0.91 -3.47
N GLN A 138 -9.62 -1.57 -2.32
CA GLN A 138 -9.10 -2.92 -2.10
C GLN A 138 -9.83 -3.99 -2.91
N SER A 139 -11.15 -3.87 -3.13
CA SER A 139 -11.90 -4.83 -3.94
C SER A 139 -11.46 -4.82 -5.40
N HIS A 140 -11.14 -3.66 -5.95
CA HIS A 140 -10.62 -3.53 -7.30
C HIS A 140 -9.17 -3.98 -7.41
N ARG A 141 -8.32 -3.57 -6.45
CA ARG A 141 -6.92 -3.96 -6.42
C ARG A 141 -6.72 -5.48 -6.40
N ASN A 142 -7.56 -6.21 -5.66
CA ASN A 142 -7.46 -7.66 -5.52
C ASN A 142 -8.48 -8.44 -6.38
N ALA A 143 -9.22 -7.75 -7.25
CA ALA A 143 -10.28 -8.33 -8.09
C ALA A 143 -11.27 -9.23 -7.31
N TYR A 144 -11.74 -8.75 -6.15
CA TYR A 144 -12.66 -9.49 -5.29
C TYR A 144 -14.05 -9.62 -5.94
N SER A 145 -14.36 -10.80 -6.48
CA SER A 145 -15.71 -11.14 -6.94
C SER A 145 -16.62 -11.55 -5.79
N PHE A 146 -17.92 -11.27 -5.91
CA PHE A 146 -18.93 -11.64 -4.92
C PHE A 146 -18.95 -13.15 -4.63
N ASN A 147 -19.00 -13.99 -5.68
CA ASN A 147 -19.10 -15.45 -5.55
C ASN A 147 -17.87 -16.10 -4.89
N ARG A 148 -16.67 -15.53 -5.05
CA ARG A 148 -15.43 -16.10 -4.48
C ARG A 148 -15.09 -15.53 -3.11
N ASN A 149 -15.43 -14.25 -2.88
CA ASN A 149 -15.03 -13.51 -1.69
C ASN A 149 -16.26 -12.96 -0.96
N GLU A 150 -17.24 -13.81 -0.70
CA GLU A 150 -18.50 -13.38 -0.08
C GLU A 150 -18.26 -12.76 1.31
N GLN A 151 -17.35 -13.33 2.09
CA GLN A 151 -16.96 -12.83 3.42
C GLN A 151 -16.46 -11.38 3.39
N PHE A 152 -15.76 -11.00 2.31
CA PHE A 152 -15.32 -9.62 2.13
C PHE A 152 -16.53 -8.70 2.01
N TRP A 153 -17.50 -9.02 1.15
CA TRP A 153 -18.67 -8.17 0.90
C TRP A 153 -19.64 -8.13 2.09
N HIS A 154 -19.69 -9.20 2.89
CA HIS A 154 -20.40 -9.23 4.18
C HIS A 154 -19.80 -8.28 5.21
N ALA A 155 -18.47 -8.17 5.27
CA ALA A 155 -17.80 -7.34 6.26
C ALA A 155 -18.21 -5.86 6.12
N GLY A 156 -19.04 -5.38 7.05
CA GLY A 156 -19.58 -4.01 7.04
C GLY A 156 -18.76 -3.05 7.88
N THR A 157 -18.07 -3.56 8.90
CA THR A 157 -17.22 -2.77 9.80
C THR A 157 -15.76 -3.16 9.70
N TRP A 158 -14.89 -2.35 10.32
CA TRP A 158 -13.46 -2.65 10.40
C TRP A 158 -13.21 -3.95 11.16
N GLU A 159 -13.99 -4.23 12.20
CA GLU A 159 -13.90 -5.46 12.98
C GLU A 159 -14.23 -6.69 12.14
N ASP A 160 -15.28 -6.63 11.31
CA ASP A 160 -15.63 -7.72 10.41
C ASP A 160 -14.50 -7.99 9.40
N TYR A 161 -13.91 -6.91 8.85
CA TYR A 161 -12.80 -7.01 7.91
C TYR A 161 -11.55 -7.56 8.59
N TYR A 162 -11.28 -7.16 9.83
CA TYR A 162 -10.19 -7.68 10.64
C TYR A 162 -10.36 -9.19 10.86
N ARG A 163 -11.55 -9.64 11.26
CA ARG A 163 -11.86 -11.06 11.44
C ARG A 163 -11.65 -11.85 10.15
N MET A 164 -12.09 -11.33 9.02
CA MET A 164 -11.87 -11.96 7.72
C MET A 164 -10.36 -12.07 7.38
N LYS A 165 -9.60 -10.98 7.54
CA LYS A 165 -8.20 -10.90 7.11
C LYS A 165 -7.26 -11.69 8.03
N TYR A 166 -7.43 -11.56 9.34
CA TYR A 166 -6.52 -12.11 10.34
C TYR A 166 -7.05 -13.37 11.01
N LYS A 167 -8.31 -13.76 10.77
CA LYS A 167 -8.97 -14.92 11.39
C LYS A 167 -8.89 -14.90 12.92
N LYS A 168 -8.89 -13.70 13.49
CA LYS A 168 -8.77 -13.41 14.92
C LYS A 168 -9.81 -12.37 15.31
N GLU A 169 -10.21 -12.39 16.58
CA GLU A 169 -11.05 -11.34 17.12
C GLU A 169 -10.34 -9.99 17.09
N PRO A 170 -11.07 -8.88 16.86
CA PRO A 170 -10.48 -7.57 16.87
C PRO A 170 -9.86 -7.30 18.25
N PRO A 171 -8.67 -6.67 18.31
CA PRO A 171 -8.02 -6.38 19.58
C PRO A 171 -8.93 -5.50 20.44
N THR A 172 -9.06 -5.85 21.72
CA THR A 172 -9.87 -5.06 22.66
C THR A 172 -9.21 -3.70 22.92
N LYS A 173 -9.99 -2.71 23.33
CA LYS A 173 -9.46 -1.36 23.63
C LYS A 173 -8.29 -1.41 24.63
N GLU A 174 -8.37 -2.28 25.63
CA GLU A 174 -7.34 -2.49 26.63
C GLU A 174 -6.03 -3.09 26.07
N GLU A 175 -6.13 -3.98 25.07
CA GLU A 175 -4.96 -4.49 24.36
C GLU A 175 -4.34 -3.44 23.45
N ILE A 176 -5.17 -2.64 22.78
CA ILE A 176 -4.73 -1.53 21.95
C ILE A 176 -3.99 -0.51 22.82
N ASP A 177 -4.52 -0.13 23.98
CA ASP A 177 -3.90 0.85 24.86
C ASP A 177 -2.57 0.36 25.44
N ARG A 178 -2.47 -0.93 25.82
CA ARG A 178 -1.19 -1.54 26.24
C ARG A 178 -0.16 -1.58 25.11
N ASN A 179 -0.59 -1.83 23.88
CA ASN A 179 0.29 -1.88 22.72
C ASN A 179 0.63 -0.49 22.16
N LYS A 180 -0.20 0.53 22.41
CA LYS A 180 0.01 1.91 21.97
C LYS A 180 1.34 2.46 22.47
N ILE A 181 1.67 2.23 23.74
CA ILE A 181 2.94 2.68 24.32
C ILE A 181 4.13 1.98 23.65
N LYS A 182 4.02 0.67 23.39
CA LYS A 182 5.08 -0.09 22.70
C LYS A 182 5.31 0.41 21.27
N ILE A 183 4.22 0.67 20.53
CA ILE A 183 4.29 1.24 19.18
C ILE A 183 4.92 2.64 19.22
N LEU A 184 4.52 3.47 20.17
CA LEU A 184 5.04 4.83 20.32
C LEU A 184 6.55 4.83 20.64
N ILE A 185 7.00 3.97 21.55
CA ILE A 185 8.43 3.77 21.83
C ILE A 185 9.18 3.36 20.56
N GLY A 186 8.64 2.41 19.79
CA GLY A 186 9.24 1.98 18.53
C GLY A 186 9.39 3.12 17.52
N VAL A 187 8.35 3.96 17.37
CA VAL A 187 8.37 5.14 16.49
C VAL A 187 9.39 6.18 16.96
N VAL A 188 9.48 6.42 18.27
CA VAL A 188 10.46 7.36 18.85
C VAL A 188 11.89 6.86 18.61
N ILE A 189 12.16 5.57 18.83
CA ILE A 189 13.49 4.98 18.56
C ILE A 189 13.85 5.09 17.09
N PHE A 190 12.93 4.74 16.18
CA PHE A 190 13.17 4.85 14.74
C PHE A 190 13.40 6.30 14.30
N GLY A 191 12.60 7.24 14.82
CA GLY A 191 12.77 8.67 14.58
C GLY A 191 14.12 9.20 15.09
N ALA A 192 14.54 8.79 16.29
CA ALA A 192 15.83 9.18 16.86
C ALA A 192 17.01 8.63 16.04
N LEU A 193 16.92 7.39 15.56
CA LEU A 193 17.93 6.80 14.67
C LEU A 193 18.03 7.58 13.36
N ALA A 194 16.91 7.83 12.69
CA ALA A 194 16.89 8.60 11.45
C ALA A 194 17.43 10.03 11.65
N PHE A 195 17.05 10.68 12.76
CA PHE A 195 17.56 12.00 13.11
C PHE A 195 19.06 12.00 13.39
N SER A 196 19.57 11.00 14.11
CA SER A 196 21.01 10.88 14.40
C SER A 196 21.85 10.72 13.13
N LEU A 197 21.35 9.96 12.15
CA LEU A 197 21.98 9.80 10.83
C LEU A 197 22.02 11.14 10.07
N GLN A 198 20.90 11.88 10.05
CA GLN A 198 20.85 13.20 9.43
C GLN A 198 21.77 14.20 10.14
N PHE A 199 21.87 14.11 11.47
CA PHE A 199 22.70 14.97 12.28
C PHE A 199 24.20 14.71 12.06
N MET A 200 24.64 13.45 11.93
CA MET A 200 26.02 13.13 11.57
C MET A 200 26.40 13.70 10.19
N MET A 201 25.55 13.49 9.18
CA MET A 201 25.78 14.07 7.85
C MET A 201 25.83 15.60 7.88
N ALA A 202 25.04 16.25 8.74
CA ALA A 202 25.09 17.70 8.91
C ALA A 202 26.39 18.16 9.57
N LEU A 203 26.86 17.46 10.61
CA LEU A 203 28.12 17.76 11.29
C LEU A 203 29.33 17.62 10.36
N GLU A 204 29.37 16.57 9.53
CA GLU A 204 30.43 16.38 8.53
C GLU A 204 30.48 17.55 7.53
N ARG A 205 29.33 17.98 7.02
CA ARG A 205 29.25 19.16 6.13
C ARG A 205 29.71 20.45 6.81
N VAL A 206 29.36 20.66 8.08
CA VAL A 206 29.81 21.84 8.84
C VAL A 206 31.32 21.80 9.04
N ASN A 207 31.89 20.63 9.38
CA ASN A 207 33.32 20.47 9.56
C ASN A 207 34.09 20.70 8.24
N GLU A 208 33.60 20.15 7.13
CA GLU A 208 34.15 20.41 5.80
C GLU A 208 34.09 21.90 5.42
N TYR A 209 32.98 22.58 5.73
CA TYR A 209 32.83 24.01 5.50
C TYR A 209 33.82 24.83 6.33
N GLN A 210 34.01 24.48 7.61
CA GLN A 210 35.02 25.10 8.47
C GLN A 210 36.45 24.88 7.96
N HIS A 211 36.76 23.67 7.46
CA HIS A 211 38.07 23.41 6.84
C HIS A 211 38.28 24.24 5.58
N LYS A 212 37.30 24.30 4.67
CA LYS A 212 37.38 25.09 3.43
C LYS A 212 37.54 26.58 3.72
N THR A 213 36.78 27.12 4.67
CA THR A 213 36.88 28.53 5.09
C THR A 213 38.23 28.85 5.72
N ARG A 214 38.78 27.98 6.58
CA ARG A 214 40.15 28.17 7.11
C ARG A 214 41.20 28.19 6.00
N VAL A 215 41.13 27.26 5.05
CA VAL A 215 42.07 27.22 3.92
C VAL A 215 41.94 28.47 3.05
N MET A 216 40.71 28.92 2.78
CA MET A 216 40.46 30.14 2.02
C MET A 216 40.99 31.38 2.75
N ASN A 217 40.77 31.50 4.06
CA ASN A 217 41.29 32.60 4.87
C ASN A 217 42.82 32.58 4.91
N MET A 218 43.45 31.40 5.00
CA MET A 218 44.91 31.27 4.92
C MET A 218 45.44 31.70 3.55
N LYS A 219 44.78 31.30 2.46
CA LYS A 219 45.14 31.72 1.09
C LYS A 219 44.97 33.22 0.90
N LEU A 220 43.85 33.79 1.36
CA LEU A 220 43.60 35.23 1.33
C LEU A 220 44.65 35.98 2.14
N MET A 221 45.01 35.49 3.34
CA MET A 221 46.10 36.07 4.11
C MET A 221 47.43 35.96 3.37
N GLN A 222 47.72 34.82 2.74
CA GLN A 222 48.94 34.62 1.96
C GLN A 222 49.02 35.57 0.75
N ASP A 223 47.91 35.75 0.03
CA ASP A 223 47.80 36.68 -1.10
C ASP A 223 47.88 38.15 -0.63
N LEU A 224 47.23 38.50 0.49
CA LEU A 224 47.29 39.83 1.10
C LEU A 224 48.68 40.15 1.68
N ARG A 225 49.42 39.14 2.14
CA ARG A 225 50.80 39.25 2.65
C ARG A 225 51.82 39.29 1.50
N GLY A 226 51.34 39.47 0.26
CA GLY A 226 52.11 39.49 -0.97
C GLY A 226 53.35 40.40 -0.95
N ASP A 227 54.40 39.89 -1.60
CA ASP A 227 55.73 40.41 -1.86
C ASP A 227 56.66 40.67 -0.65
N ASP A 228 56.19 41.33 0.40
CA ASP A 228 57.03 41.64 1.58
C ASP A 228 57.30 40.41 2.46
N ALA A 229 56.34 39.47 2.56
CA ALA A 229 56.53 38.23 3.31
C ALA A 229 57.56 37.30 2.71
N ASN A 230 57.58 37.16 1.37
CA ASN A 230 58.53 36.27 0.70
C ASN A 230 59.96 36.75 0.90
N LYS A 231 60.19 38.06 0.97
CA LYS A 231 61.51 38.63 1.25
C LYS A 231 61.91 38.38 2.71
N LEU A 232 61.01 38.60 3.66
CA LEU A 232 61.25 38.36 5.08
C LEU A 232 61.44 36.89 5.40
N GLU A 233 60.65 35.99 4.81
CA GLU A 233 60.79 34.53 5.01
C GLU A 233 62.08 34.00 4.38
N ARG A 234 62.48 34.51 3.20
CA ARG A 234 63.80 34.19 2.63
C ARG A 234 64.94 34.69 3.52
N MET A 235 64.81 35.88 4.11
CA MET A 235 65.79 36.39 5.08
C MET A 235 65.82 35.55 6.36
N GLN A 236 64.67 35.19 6.92
CA GLN A 236 64.58 34.35 8.11
C GLN A 236 65.17 32.96 7.85
N HIS A 237 64.81 32.32 6.73
CA HIS A 237 65.39 31.04 6.33
C HIS A 237 66.91 31.14 6.13
N PHE A 238 67.40 32.23 5.54
CA PHE A 238 68.84 32.46 5.41
C PHE A 238 69.52 32.61 6.79
N LEU A 239 68.93 33.35 7.71
CA LEU A 239 69.45 33.52 9.07
C LEU A 239 69.44 32.21 9.86
N ASP A 240 68.38 31.41 9.77
CA ASP A 240 68.29 30.11 10.43
C ASP A 240 69.29 29.11 9.86
N THR A 241 69.48 29.11 8.53
CA THR A 241 70.52 28.30 7.88
C THR A 241 71.92 28.74 8.31
N ARG A 242 72.18 30.04 8.45
CA ARG A 242 73.47 30.55 8.95
C ARG A 242 73.68 30.17 10.41
N ARG A 243 72.65 30.27 11.25
CA ARG A 243 72.73 29.91 12.66
C ARG A 243 72.99 28.41 12.86
N SER A 244 72.34 27.55 12.08
CA SER A 244 72.55 26.11 12.16
C SER A 244 73.97 25.72 11.70
N THR A 245 74.48 26.31 10.62
CA THR A 245 75.86 26.05 10.16
C THR A 245 76.92 26.50 11.17
N LEU A 246 76.67 27.59 11.91
CA LEU A 246 77.56 28.03 12.99
C LEU A 246 77.54 27.07 14.17
N ALA A 247 76.36 26.62 14.61
CA ALA A 247 76.23 25.65 15.69
C ALA A 247 76.95 24.33 15.37
N VAL A 248 76.78 23.80 14.15
CA VAL A 248 77.48 22.59 13.69
C VAL A 248 79.00 22.76 13.70
N LYS A 249 79.50 23.96 13.38
CA LYS A 249 80.94 24.25 13.39
C LYS A 249 81.52 24.36 14.80
N GLU A 250 80.73 24.84 15.77
CA GLU A 250 81.11 24.84 17.19
C GLU A 250 81.16 23.42 17.75
N ASP A 251 80.15 22.60 17.44
CA ASP A 251 80.11 21.19 17.86
C ASP A 251 81.29 20.39 17.29
N GLN A 252 81.62 20.57 16.01
CA GLN A 252 82.81 19.94 15.41
C GLN A 252 84.13 20.38 16.06
N ARG A 253 84.24 21.65 16.50
CA ARG A 253 85.42 22.13 17.24
C ARG A 253 85.51 21.50 18.62
N LEU A 254 84.39 21.36 19.32
CA LEU A 254 84.32 20.71 20.63
C LEU A 254 84.69 19.23 20.53
N LEU A 255 84.15 18.52 19.53
CA LEU A 255 84.47 17.11 19.28
C LEU A 255 85.95 16.91 18.95
N ARG A 256 86.56 17.79 18.14
CA ARG A 256 88.02 17.76 17.90
C ARG A 256 88.83 17.96 19.17
N LYS A 257 88.47 18.93 20.02
CA LYS A 257 89.16 19.14 21.31
C LYS A 257 89.05 17.92 22.22
N TYR A 258 87.89 17.28 22.27
CA TYR A 258 87.68 16.06 23.04
C TYR A 258 88.53 14.90 22.50
N ALA A 259 88.58 14.72 21.17
CA ALA A 259 89.38 13.67 20.55
C ALA A 259 90.88 13.84 20.84
N VAL A 260 91.42 15.06 20.71
CA VAL A 260 92.83 15.35 21.05
C VAL A 260 93.12 15.03 22.52
N LYS A 261 92.22 15.44 23.43
CA LYS A 261 92.39 15.17 24.87
C LYS A 261 92.34 13.68 25.22
N GLN A 262 91.58 12.88 24.48
CA GLN A 262 91.54 11.42 24.67
C GLN A 262 92.80 10.74 24.13
N VAL A 263 93.36 11.24 23.03
CA VAL A 263 94.64 10.74 22.49
C VAL A 263 95.79 11.08 23.45
N GLU A 264 95.87 12.31 23.95
CA GLU A 264 96.87 12.69 24.98
C GLU A 264 96.76 11.80 26.22
N LYS A 265 95.54 11.50 26.67
CA LYS A 265 95.32 10.60 27.80
C LYS A 265 95.76 9.15 27.54
N TRP A 266 95.71 8.72 26.28
CA TRP A 266 96.16 7.38 25.86
C TRP A 266 97.68 7.28 25.73
N ASP A 267 98.35 8.36 25.33
CA ASP A 267 99.81 8.41 25.23
C ASP A 267 100.51 8.54 26.60
N ASP A 268 99.81 9.05 27.62
CA ASP A 268 100.32 9.21 29.00
C ASP A 268 100.15 7.96 29.91
N ASP A 269 99.54 6.86 29.43
CA ASP A 269 99.44 5.59 30.17
C ASP A 269 100.64 4.67 29.84
N PRO A 270 101.63 4.49 30.73
CA PRO A 270 102.73 3.56 30.50
C PRO A 270 102.26 2.11 30.71
N ASN A 271 102.36 1.30 29.66
CA ASN A 271 102.37 -0.16 29.78
C ASN A 271 103.63 -0.65 30.50
#